data_AF-A0A9X5CPE2-F1
#
_entry.id   AF-A0A9X5CPE2-F1
#
_cell.length_a   1.000
_cell.length_b   1.000
_cell.length_c   1.000
_cell.angle_alpha   90.00
_cell.angle_beta   90.00
_cell.angle_gamma   90.00
#
_symmetry.space_group_name_H-M   'P 1'
#
loop_
_entity.id
_entity.type
_entity.pdbx_description
1 polymer ?
#
loop_
_entity_poly.entity_id
_entity_poly.type
_entity_poly.pdbx_seq_one_letter_code
_entity_poly.pdbx_strand_id
1 'polypeptide(L)'
;MRTPHALLATAVTTAALAAAAVTPAPAAPVDAVPQPGTYYVQSAVTGLNAADTSGTVEQHRPRGNEDRQQWTLRPDGAGHLLENTDTPGACLGRAGDQARTVSCTAAEARWQITPLGADRY
;
A
#
# COMPACT_ATOMS: atom_id res chain seq x y z
N MET A 1 46.66 44.18 -47.52
CA MET A 1 46.85 43.52 -46.21
C MET A 1 46.32 44.47 -45.14
N ARG A 2 45.35 44.19 -44.26
CA ARG A 2 44.53 43.02 -43.90
C ARG A 2 43.22 43.60 -43.33
N THR A 3 42.08 43.01 -43.69
CA THR A 3 40.76 43.27 -43.11
C THR A 3 40.70 42.80 -41.66
N PRO A 4 40.11 43.57 -40.72
CA PRO A 4 39.83 43.06 -39.37
C PRO A 4 38.63 42.11 -39.41
N HIS A 5 38.85 40.87 -38.98
CA HIS A 5 37.79 39.88 -38.81
C HIS A 5 37.11 40.15 -37.46
N ALA A 6 35.82 40.51 -37.50
CA ALA A 6 34.98 40.60 -36.31
C ALA A 6 34.67 39.17 -35.81
N LEU A 7 35.13 38.85 -34.60
CA LEU A 7 34.81 37.59 -33.93
C LEU A 7 33.39 37.68 -33.37
N LEU A 8 32.46 36.93 -33.96
CA LEU A 8 31.13 36.68 -33.42
C LEU A 8 31.25 35.64 -32.30
N ALA A 9 31.16 36.09 -31.05
CA ALA A 9 31.06 35.20 -29.90
C ALA A 9 29.62 34.67 -29.79
N THR A 10 29.43 33.40 -30.14
CA THR A 10 28.20 32.66 -29.88
C THR A 10 28.07 32.38 -28.38
N ALA A 11 27.16 33.09 -27.71
CA ALA A 11 26.79 32.80 -26.32
C ALA A 11 25.96 31.51 -26.29
N VAL A 12 26.54 30.43 -25.76
CA VAL A 12 25.82 29.19 -25.46
C VAL A 12 25.21 29.34 -24.07
N THR A 13 23.91 29.62 -23.98
CA THR A 13 23.16 29.57 -22.72
C THR A 13 22.89 28.12 -22.34
N THR A 14 23.61 27.62 -21.35
CA THR A 14 23.33 26.34 -20.69
C THR A 14 22.13 26.51 -19.74
N ALA A 15 20.99 25.93 -20.09
CA ALA A 15 19.86 25.81 -19.17
C ALA A 15 20.17 24.71 -18.15
N ALA A 16 20.32 25.09 -16.88
CA ALA A 16 20.49 24.15 -15.79
C ALA A 16 19.14 23.52 -15.41
N LEU A 17 19.00 22.20 -15.58
CA LEU A 17 17.88 21.45 -15.02
C LEU A 17 18.07 21.34 -13.50
N ALA A 18 17.25 22.04 -12.73
CA ALA A 18 17.17 21.84 -11.29
C ALA A 18 16.45 20.53 -11.00
N ALA A 19 17.20 19.49 -10.61
CA ALA A 19 16.63 18.27 -10.07
C ALA A 19 16.10 18.53 -8.66
N ALA A 20 14.78 18.49 -8.47
CA ALA A 20 14.18 18.48 -7.15
C ALA A 20 14.55 17.17 -6.46
N ALA A 21 15.44 17.25 -5.47
CA ALA A 21 15.78 16.10 -4.62
C ALA A 21 14.53 15.74 -3.79
N VAL A 22 13.87 14.63 -4.15
CA VAL A 22 12.82 14.05 -3.33
C VAL A 22 13.52 13.40 -2.14
N THR A 23 13.43 14.01 -0.96
CA THR A 23 13.93 13.38 0.26
C THR A 23 13.01 12.20 0.60
N PRO A 24 13.55 10.97 0.78
CA PRO A 24 12.75 9.83 1.19
C PRO A 24 12.07 10.16 2.52
N ALA A 25 10.77 9.86 2.60
CA ALA A 25 10.01 10.05 3.82
C ALA A 25 10.61 9.18 4.95
N PRO A 26 10.66 9.67 6.20
CA PRO A 26 11.10 8.87 7.32
C PRO A 26 10.25 7.60 7.44
N ALA A 27 10.88 6.48 7.75
CA ALA A 27 10.19 5.22 7.98
C ALA A 27 9.14 5.41 9.09
N ALA A 28 7.93 4.91 8.86
CA ALA A 28 6.87 4.96 9.85
C ALA A 28 7.34 4.26 11.14
N PRO A 29 7.03 4.80 12.33
CA PRO A 29 7.39 4.15 13.58
C PRO A 29 6.76 2.76 13.64
N VAL A 30 7.54 1.78 14.12
CA VAL A 30 7.18 0.35 14.14
C VAL A 30 5.96 0.05 15.02
N ASP A 31 5.60 1.00 15.90
CA ASP A 31 4.46 0.95 16.80
C ASP A 31 3.24 1.75 16.30
N ALA A 32 3.16 2.03 15.01
CA ALA A 32 2.02 2.71 14.42
C ALA A 32 1.10 1.76 13.66
N VAL A 33 -0.20 2.04 13.74
CA VAL A 33 -1.18 1.45 12.82
C VAL A 33 -0.76 1.78 11.38
N PRO A 34 -0.79 0.80 10.45
CA PRO A 34 -0.41 1.06 9.06
C PRO A 34 -1.23 2.22 8.48
N GLN A 35 -0.56 3.09 7.72
CA GLN A 35 -1.25 4.17 7.00
C GLN A 35 -2.22 3.58 5.96
N PRO A 36 -3.27 4.30 5.55
CA PRO A 36 -4.15 3.83 4.47
C PRO A 36 -3.35 3.48 3.21
N GLY A 37 -3.71 2.39 2.54
CA GLY A 37 -2.93 1.87 1.41
C GLY A 37 -3.26 0.42 1.07
N THR A 38 -2.54 -0.17 0.11
CA THR A 38 -2.72 -1.57 -0.30
C THR A 38 -1.70 -2.48 0.38
N TYR A 39 -2.19 -3.56 1.00
CA TYR A 39 -1.39 -4.46 1.82
C TYR A 39 -1.71 -5.94 1.54
N TYR A 40 -0.77 -6.80 1.91
CA TYR A 40 -1.02 -8.21 2.15
C TYR A 40 -1.24 -8.42 3.64
N VAL A 41 -2.25 -9.21 4.01
CA VAL A 41 -2.45 -9.65 5.39
C VAL A 41 -1.81 -11.02 5.52
N GLN A 42 -0.66 -11.10 6.18
CA GLN A 42 0.12 -12.33 6.33
C GLN A 42 0.01 -12.87 7.76
N SER A 43 -0.20 -14.18 7.88
CA SER A 43 -0.13 -14.86 9.17
C SER A 43 1.31 -14.97 9.66
N ALA A 44 1.58 -14.45 10.85
CA ALA A 44 2.85 -14.61 11.56
C ALA A 44 3.23 -16.08 11.84
N VAL A 45 2.24 -16.97 11.93
CA VAL A 45 2.44 -18.38 12.29
C VAL A 45 2.80 -19.24 11.07
N THR A 46 2.18 -18.96 9.93
CA THR A 46 2.28 -19.81 8.73
C THR A 46 3.04 -19.16 7.58
N GLY A 47 3.23 -17.83 7.61
CA GLY A 47 3.80 -17.07 6.51
C GLY A 47 2.90 -16.98 5.27
N LEU A 48 1.64 -17.40 5.38
CA LEU A 48 0.67 -17.40 4.27
C LEU A 48 -0.18 -16.13 4.29
N ASN A 49 -0.58 -15.68 3.10
CA ASN A 49 -1.41 -14.50 2.89
C ASN A 49 -2.89 -14.87 2.93
N ALA A 50 -3.70 -13.98 3.50
CA ALA A 50 -5.15 -14.04 3.39
C ALA A 50 -5.59 -13.72 1.96
N ALA A 51 -6.33 -14.63 1.35
CA ALA A 51 -6.83 -14.58 -0.02
C ALA A 51 -8.35 -14.70 -0.04
N ASP A 52 -9.04 -13.86 -0.80
CA ASP A 52 -10.47 -14.10 -1.09
C ASP A 52 -10.62 -15.29 -2.04
N THR A 53 -11.43 -16.26 -1.63
CA THR A 53 -11.80 -17.44 -2.41
C THR A 53 -13.32 -17.52 -2.52
N SER A 54 -13.91 -16.57 -3.25
CA SER A 54 -15.34 -16.57 -3.57
C SER A 54 -16.23 -16.50 -2.33
N GLY A 55 -15.92 -15.60 -1.40
CA GLY A 55 -16.69 -15.43 -0.16
C GLY A 55 -16.00 -15.99 1.08
N THR A 56 -15.08 -16.95 0.92
CA THR A 56 -14.20 -17.42 2.01
C THR A 56 -12.90 -16.65 2.00
N VAL A 57 -12.25 -16.58 3.17
CA VAL A 57 -10.88 -16.08 3.27
C VAL A 57 -9.98 -17.24 3.66
N GLU A 58 -9.09 -17.58 2.75
CA GLU A 58 -8.17 -18.71 2.87
C GLU A 58 -6.73 -18.25 3.01
N GLN A 59 -5.84 -19.14 3.45
CA GLN A 59 -4.41 -18.87 3.55
C GLN A 59 -3.66 -19.46 2.36
N HIS A 60 -3.08 -18.60 1.52
CA HIS A 60 -2.40 -18.98 0.30
C HIS A 60 -0.93 -18.57 0.35
N ARG A 61 -0.07 -19.23 -0.45
CA ARG A 61 1.34 -18.81 -0.57
C ARG A 61 1.39 -17.40 -1.16
N PRO A 62 2.33 -16.53 -0.75
CA PRO A 62 2.48 -15.22 -1.37
C PRO A 62 2.65 -15.35 -2.89
N ARG A 63 1.69 -14.83 -3.65
CA ARG A 63 1.71 -14.87 -5.12
C ARG A 63 1.68 -13.51 -5.79
N GLY A 64 1.41 -12.43 -5.05
CA GLY A 64 1.10 -11.14 -5.65
C GLY A 64 -0.41 -10.94 -5.70
N ASN A 65 -0.91 -10.35 -6.78
CA ASN A 65 -2.35 -10.13 -6.97
C ASN A 65 -3.07 -11.31 -7.65
N GLU A 66 -2.32 -12.31 -8.11
CA GLU A 66 -2.82 -13.43 -8.90
C GLU A 66 -3.90 -14.26 -8.17
N ASP A 67 -3.90 -14.24 -6.84
CA ASP A 67 -4.82 -15.01 -5.97
C ASP A 67 -5.71 -14.09 -5.09
N ARG A 68 -5.94 -12.82 -5.49
CA ARG A 68 -6.77 -11.87 -4.71
C ARG A 68 -6.30 -11.69 -3.26
N GLN A 69 -4.98 -11.59 -3.07
CA GLN A 69 -4.32 -11.51 -1.75
C GLN A 69 -4.14 -10.07 -1.26
N GLN A 70 -4.51 -9.09 -2.07
CA GLN A 70 -4.33 -7.68 -1.78
C GLN A 70 -5.59 -7.06 -1.18
N TRP A 71 -5.38 -6.23 -0.16
CA TRP A 71 -6.42 -5.55 0.59
C TRP A 71 -6.11 -4.07 0.71
N THR A 72 -7.06 -3.22 0.35
CA THR A 72 -7.00 -1.77 0.57
C THR A 72 -7.44 -1.48 2.00
N LEU A 73 -6.49 -1.06 2.83
CA LEU A 73 -6.72 -0.56 4.16
C LEU A 73 -7.22 0.88 4.10
N ARG A 74 -8.39 1.14 4.70
CA ARG A 74 -8.95 2.49 4.84
C ARG A 74 -9.60 2.70 6.21
N PRO A 75 -9.60 3.94 6.73
CA PRO A 75 -10.29 4.25 7.98
C PRO A 75 -11.81 4.12 7.83
N ASP A 76 -12.48 3.67 8.88
CA ASP A 76 -13.94 3.65 9.03
C ASP A 76 -14.34 4.02 10.46
N GLY A 77 -14.61 5.30 10.69
CA GLY A 77 -14.86 5.85 12.02
C GLY A 77 -13.65 5.65 12.94
N ALA A 78 -13.85 4.90 14.03
CA ALA A 78 -12.80 4.55 14.98
C ALA A 78 -12.05 3.25 14.63
N GLY A 79 -12.43 2.58 13.54
CA GLY A 79 -11.82 1.32 13.10
C GLY A 79 -11.30 1.41 11.66
N HIS A 80 -11.07 0.24 11.08
CA HIS A 80 -10.52 0.10 9.74
C HIS A 80 -11.32 -0.93 8.94
N LEU A 81 -11.30 -0.74 7.62
CA LEU A 81 -11.77 -1.71 6.64
C LEU A 81 -10.59 -2.19 5.81
N LEU A 82 -10.64 -3.45 5.39
CA LEU A 82 -9.69 -4.09 4.48
C LEU A 82 -10.48 -4.58 3.28
N GLU A 83 -10.54 -3.78 2.22
CA GLU A 83 -11.35 -4.03 1.03
C GLU A 83 -10.54 -4.81 -0.02
N ASN A 84 -11.10 -5.87 -0.60
CA ASN A 84 -10.43 -6.64 -1.63
C ASN A 84 -10.18 -5.74 -2.86
N THR A 85 -8.94 -5.73 -3.37
CA THR A 85 -8.57 -4.87 -4.51
C THR A 85 -9.25 -5.26 -5.82
N ASP A 86 -9.63 -6.53 -5.97
CA ASP A 86 -10.24 -7.06 -7.19
C ASP A 86 -11.77 -7.07 -7.13
N THR A 87 -12.35 -6.99 -5.93
CA THR A 87 -13.80 -7.07 -5.70
C THR A 87 -14.29 -5.86 -4.90
N PRO A 88 -14.58 -4.72 -5.56
CA PRO A 88 -15.08 -3.53 -4.91
C PRO A 88 -16.35 -3.78 -4.09
N GLY A 89 -16.41 -3.23 -2.89
CA GLY A 89 -17.50 -3.42 -1.94
C GLY A 89 -17.42 -4.69 -1.09
N ALA A 90 -16.46 -5.58 -1.34
CA ALA A 90 -16.19 -6.76 -0.54
C ALA A 90 -15.00 -6.52 0.41
N CYS A 91 -15.25 -6.58 1.71
CA CYS A 91 -14.25 -6.38 2.75
C CYS A 91 -13.95 -7.68 3.50
N LEU A 92 -12.69 -7.85 3.93
CA LEU A 92 -12.31 -8.85 4.92
C LEU A 92 -13.14 -8.60 6.18
N GLY A 93 -13.83 -9.62 6.64
CA GLY A 93 -14.65 -9.58 7.83
C GLY A 93 -14.81 -10.97 8.43
N ARG A 94 -15.84 -11.11 9.27
CA ARG A 94 -16.13 -12.35 9.99
C ARG A 94 -17.57 -12.79 9.79
N ALA A 95 -17.80 -14.09 9.80
CA ALA A 95 -19.11 -14.68 10.00
C ALA A 95 -18.98 -15.77 11.07
N GLY A 96 -19.46 -15.47 12.29
CA GLY A 96 -19.12 -16.28 13.46
C GLY A 96 -17.60 -16.32 13.68
N ASP A 97 -17.05 -17.53 13.81
CA ASP A 97 -15.62 -17.77 14.03
C ASP A 97 -14.80 -17.88 12.73
N GLN A 98 -15.42 -17.64 11.57
CA GLN A 98 -14.78 -17.82 10.26
C GLN A 98 -14.46 -16.48 9.62
N ALA A 99 -13.28 -16.37 9.01
CA ALA A 99 -12.94 -15.24 8.14
C ALA A 99 -13.69 -15.37 6.81
N ARG A 100 -14.31 -14.27 6.37
CA ARG A 100 -15.14 -14.19 5.16
C ARG A 100 -14.92 -12.85 4.47
N THR A 101 -15.25 -12.79 3.18
CA THR A 101 -15.54 -11.51 2.55
C THR A 101 -17.01 -11.16 2.77
N VAL A 102 -17.26 -9.96 3.27
CA VAL A 102 -18.59 -9.43 3.60
C VAL A 102 -18.78 -8.07 2.94
N SER A 103 -19.99 -7.52 2.93
CA SER A 103 -20.19 -6.15 2.47
C SER A 103 -19.38 -5.17 3.33
N CYS A 104 -18.69 -4.21 2.72
CA CYS A 104 -17.93 -3.20 3.46
C CYS A 104 -18.78 -2.31 4.37
N THR A 105 -20.11 -2.31 4.24
CA THR A 105 -21.02 -1.60 5.16
C THR A 105 -21.46 -2.44 6.35
N ALA A 106 -21.14 -3.74 6.36
CA ALA A 106 -21.45 -4.64 7.45
C ALA A 106 -20.60 -4.32 8.68
N ALA A 107 -21.18 -4.46 9.88
CA ALA A 107 -20.44 -4.24 11.13
C ALA A 107 -19.28 -5.24 11.31
N GLU A 108 -19.44 -6.42 10.71
CA GLU A 108 -18.48 -7.51 10.70
C GLU A 108 -17.23 -7.24 9.87
N ALA A 109 -17.27 -6.22 8.99
CA ALA A 109 -16.13 -5.79 8.20
C ALA A 109 -15.14 -4.91 8.99
N ARG A 110 -15.56 -4.37 10.15
CA ARG A 110 -14.78 -3.41 10.93
C ARG A 110 -13.73 -4.11 11.81
N TRP A 111 -12.49 -3.67 11.67
CA TRP A 111 -11.34 -4.15 12.42
C TRP A 111 -10.72 -3.06 13.31
N GLN A 112 -10.23 -3.49 14.47
CA GLN A 112 -9.28 -2.72 15.27
C GLN A 112 -7.89 -3.30 15.03
N ILE A 113 -6.93 -2.45 14.65
CA ILE A 113 -5.55 -2.84 14.38
C ILE A 113 -4.70 -2.29 15.51
N THR A 114 -4.04 -3.18 16.25
CA THR A 114 -3.19 -2.80 17.38
C THR A 114 -1.76 -3.23 17.08
N PRO A 115 -0.79 -2.31 17.10
CA PRO A 115 0.63 -2.65 16.97
C PRO A 115 1.06 -3.56 18.13
N LEU A 116 1.84 -4.60 17.83
CA LEU A 116 2.35 -5.53 18.85
C LEU A 116 3.78 -5.20 19.33
N GLY A 117 4.44 -4.22 18.72
CA GLY A 117 5.86 -3.92 18.95
C GLY A 117 6.76 -4.46 17.85
N ALA A 118 7.93 -3.82 17.64
CA ALA A 118 8.89 -4.18 16.59
C ALA A 118 9.36 -5.66 16.59
N ASP A 119 9.29 -6.33 17.74
CA ASP A 119 9.77 -7.71 17.95
C ASP A 119 8.63 -8.74 18.07
N ARG A 120 7.40 -8.35 17.71
CA ARG A 120 6.21 -9.20 17.82
C ARG A 120 5.44 -9.13 16.50
N TYR A 121 5.27 -10.29 15.87
CA TYR A 121 4.47 -10.48 14.67
C TYR A 121 3.13 -11.11 15.02
#